data_AF-A0A9D7WT49-F1
#
_entry.id   AF-A0A9D7WT49-F1
#
_cell.length_a   1.000
_cell.length_b   1.000
_cell.length_c   1.000
_cell.angle_alpha   90.00
_cell.angle_beta   90.00
_cell.angle_gamma   90.00
#
_symmetry.space_group_name_H-M   'P 1'
#
loop_
_entity.id
_entity.type
_entity.pdbx_description
1 polymer ?
#
loop_
_entity_poly.entity_id
_entity_poly.type
_entity_poly.pdbx_seq_one_letter_code
_entity_poly.pdbx_strand_id
1 'polypeptide(L)'
;MAGHSKWANIKHRKAAQDNKRAKVFTRAIKEITIAARDGGGELDTNPSLRLAVQNAKGANMPKDTIERAIKKGVGGEGANLVEITFEGYASNGIAV
;
A
#
# COMPACT_ATOMS: atom_id res chain seq x y z
N MET A 1 33.95 -4.83 7.78
CA MET A 1 34.00 -4.30 9.16
C MET A 1 33.18 -3.03 9.25
N ALA A 2 32.20 -2.95 10.14
CA ALA A 2 31.44 -1.71 10.36
C ALA A 2 32.34 -0.71 11.12
N GLY A 3 33.08 0.13 10.38
CA GLY A 3 33.98 1.13 10.96
C GLY A 3 33.25 2.25 11.70
N HIS A 4 33.77 2.59 12.88
CA HIS A 4 33.67 3.80 13.73
C HIS A 4 32.34 4.57 13.93
N SER A 5 31.22 4.21 13.30
CA SER A 5 29.92 4.83 13.61
C SER A 5 28.80 3.81 13.51
N LYS A 6 28.59 3.08 14.62
CA LYS A 6 27.43 2.20 14.83
C LYS A 6 26.12 2.93 14.49
N TRP A 7 26.03 4.21 14.85
CA TRP A 7 24.88 5.04 14.56
C TRP A 7 24.69 5.29 13.06
N ALA A 8 25.73 5.64 12.30
CA ALA A 8 25.59 5.91 10.86
C ALA A 8 25.08 4.66 10.11
N ASN A 9 25.62 3.49 10.44
CA ASN A 9 25.17 2.23 9.85
C ASN A 9 23.71 1.90 10.19
N ILE A 10 23.28 2.13 11.44
CA ILE A 10 21.88 1.97 11.84
C ILE A 10 20.99 2.96 11.09
N LYS A 11 21.39 4.23 10.98
CA LYS A 11 20.66 5.28 10.25
C LYS A 11 20.42 4.89 8.80
N HIS A 12 21.45 4.48 8.06
CA HIS A 12 21.31 4.09 6.66
C HIS A 12 20.41 2.86 6.48
N ARG A 13 20.57 1.84 7.32
CA ARG A 13 19.71 0.65 7.27
C ARG A 13 18.26 0.98 7.57
N LYS A 14 18.00 1.77 8.61
CA LYS A 14 16.66 2.19 8.99
C LYS A 14 16.01 3.04 7.90
N ALA A 15 16.73 3.99 7.31
CA ALA A 15 16.21 4.80 6.20
C ALA A 15 15.80 3.93 4.99
N ALA A 16 16.60 2.92 4.63
CA ALA A 16 16.25 1.98 3.56
C ALA A 16 14.99 1.15 3.89
N GLN A 17 14.83 0.73 5.15
CA GLN A 17 13.64 0.01 5.60
C GLN A 17 12.39 0.91 5.63
N ASP A 18 12.52 2.14 6.11
CA ASP A 18 11.44 3.12 6.12
C ASP A 18 10.99 3.47 4.69
N ASN A 19 11.91 3.60 3.74
CA ASN A 19 11.59 3.79 2.33
C ASN A 19 10.83 2.59 1.72
N LYS A 20 11.19 1.36 2.08
CA LYS A 20 10.45 0.16 1.67
C LYS A 20 9.04 0.16 2.27
N ARG A 21 8.90 0.48 3.56
CA ARG A 21 7.60 0.58 4.24
C ARG A 21 6.72 1.66 3.63
N ALA A 22 7.27 2.82 3.30
CA ALA A 22 6.55 3.91 2.65
C ALA A 22 5.91 3.45 1.32
N LYS A 23 6.66 2.70 0.49
CA LYS A 23 6.13 2.13 -0.76
C LYS A 23 4.97 1.17 -0.52
N VAL A 24 5.07 0.31 0.49
CA VAL A 24 3.99 -0.62 0.88
C VAL A 24 2.75 0.16 1.33
N PHE A 25 2.92 1.20 2.14
CA PHE A 25 1.81 2.02 2.64
C PHE A 25 1.09 2.74 1.49
N THR A 26 1.83 3.31 0.55
CA THR A 26 1.22 3.95 -0.62
C THR A 26 0.39 2.97 -1.45
N ARG A 27 0.86 1.73 -1.64
CA ARG A 27 0.11 0.69 -2.35
C ARG A 27 -1.18 0.30 -1.61
N ALA A 28 -1.07 0.02 -0.31
CA ALA A 28 -2.23 -0.34 0.52
C ALA A 28 -3.27 0.79 0.58
N ILE A 29 -2.86 2.06 0.65
CA ILE A 29 -3.80 3.19 0.60
C ILE A 29 -4.57 3.22 -0.72
N LYS A 30 -3.87 3.03 -1.86
CA LYS A 30 -4.53 3.00 -3.18
C LYS A 30 -5.53 1.85 -3.28
N GLU A 31 -5.15 0.67 -2.83
CA GLU A 31 -5.99 -0.53 -2.83
C GLU A 31 -7.26 -0.33 -1.96
N ILE A 32 -7.11 0.21 -0.74
CA ILE A 32 -8.25 0.55 0.13
C ILE A 32 -9.16 1.58 -0.53
N THR A 33 -8.60 2.63 -1.12
CA THR A 33 -9.38 3.69 -1.75
C THR A 33 -10.15 3.18 -2.98
N ILE A 34 -9.54 2.35 -3.83
CA ILE A 34 -10.22 1.75 -4.99
C ILE A 34 -11.33 0.81 -4.51
N ALA A 35 -11.02 -0.11 -3.60
CA ALA A 35 -12.01 -1.06 -3.07
C ALA A 35 -13.20 -0.36 -2.40
N ALA A 36 -12.96 0.70 -1.62
CA ALA A 36 -14.01 1.46 -0.96
C ALA A 36 -14.86 2.28 -1.94
N ARG A 37 -14.27 2.75 -3.05
CA ARG A 37 -15.00 3.44 -4.12
C ARG A 37 -15.94 2.47 -4.86
N ASP A 38 -15.42 1.29 -5.23
CA ASP A 38 -16.13 0.37 -6.13
C ASP A 38 -17.19 -0.48 -5.38
N GLY A 39 -16.93 -0.81 -4.12
CA GLY A 39 -17.80 -1.68 -3.31
C GLY A 39 -18.39 -1.04 -2.05
N GLY A 40 -18.20 0.27 -1.86
CA GLY A 40 -18.64 0.98 -0.66
C GLY A 40 -17.69 0.82 0.55
N GLY A 41 -17.85 1.70 1.54
CA GLY A 41 -16.94 1.83 2.69
C GLY A 41 -17.15 0.84 3.83
N GLU A 42 -18.13 -0.05 3.73
CA GLU A 42 -18.49 -0.98 4.80
C GLU A 42 -17.74 -2.31 4.64
N LEU A 43 -16.99 -2.71 5.67
CA LEU A 43 -16.16 -3.92 5.65
C LEU A 43 -16.97 -5.22 5.55
N ASP A 44 -18.17 -5.22 6.11
CA ASP A 44 -19.02 -6.40 6.20
C ASP A 44 -19.67 -6.76 4.86
N THR A 45 -19.91 -5.76 4.02
CA THR A 45 -20.55 -5.92 2.70
C THR A 45 -19.56 -5.91 1.53
N ASN A 46 -18.29 -5.52 1.78
CA ASN A 46 -17.25 -5.42 0.75
C ASN A 46 -16.04 -6.34 1.05
N PRO A 47 -16.00 -7.56 0.46
CA PRO A 47 -14.89 -8.50 0.64
C PRO A 47 -13.53 -7.95 0.16
N SER A 48 -13.50 -7.19 -0.93
CA SER A 48 -12.27 -6.59 -1.47
C SER A 48 -11.69 -5.56 -0.50
N LEU A 49 -12.54 -4.72 0.09
CA LEU A 49 -12.11 -3.77 1.13
C LEU A 49 -11.60 -4.49 2.38
N ARG A 50 -12.24 -5.59 2.77
CA ARG A 50 -11.81 -6.40 3.93
C ARG A 50 -10.40 -6.96 3.74
N LEU A 51 -10.12 -7.50 2.55
CA LEU A 51 -8.78 -7.99 2.19
C LEU A 51 -7.75 -6.85 2.20
N ALA A 52 -8.06 -5.72 1.57
CA ALA A 52 -7.17 -4.56 1.53
C ALA A 52 -6.83 -4.04 2.94
N VAL A 53 -7.83 -3.98 3.84
CA VAL A 53 -7.63 -3.59 5.24
C VAL A 53 -6.81 -4.63 6.02
N GLN A 54 -7.01 -5.92 5.78
CA GLN A 54 -6.20 -6.97 6.39
C GLN A 54 -4.73 -6.84 5.96
N ASN A 55 -4.48 -6.61 4.67
CA ASN A 55 -3.12 -6.40 4.13
C ASN A 55 -2.46 -5.16 4.75
N ALA A 56 -3.20 -4.05 4.87
CA ALA A 56 -2.71 -2.83 5.52
C ALA A 56 -2.35 -3.05 7.00
N LYS A 57 -3.20 -3.77 7.75
CA LYS A 57 -2.92 -4.16 9.14
C LYS A 57 -1.71 -5.08 9.24
N GLY A 58 -1.54 -6.02 8.32
CA GLY A 58 -0.37 -6.89 8.23
C GLY A 58 0.94 -6.12 8.01
N ALA A 59 0.87 -4.96 7.33
CA ALA A 59 1.99 -4.04 7.17
C ALA A 59 2.20 -3.09 8.38
N ASN A 60 1.43 -3.25 9.46
CA ASN A 60 1.44 -2.38 10.63
C ASN A 60 1.04 -0.92 10.31
N MET A 61 0.09 -0.73 9.38
CA MET A 61 -0.46 0.59 9.07
C MET A 61 -1.36 1.08 10.23
N PRO A 62 -1.20 2.35 10.65
CA PRO A 62 -2.07 2.96 11.65
C PRO A 62 -3.56 2.96 11.26
N LYS A 63 -4.43 2.70 12.24
CA LYS A 63 -5.89 2.61 12.03
C LYS A 63 -6.49 3.90 11.45
N ASP A 64 -6.04 5.06 11.93
CA ASP A 64 -6.46 6.37 11.44
C ASP A 64 -6.17 6.57 9.94
N THR A 65 -5.05 6.01 9.46
CA THR A 65 -4.64 6.09 8.07
C THR A 65 -5.51 5.20 7.18
N ILE A 66 -5.88 4.02 7.68
CA ILE A 66 -6.84 3.12 7.01
C ILE A 66 -8.20 3.80 6.89
N GLU A 67 -8.74 4.34 7.99
CA GLU A 67 -10.04 5.03 8.00
C GLU A 67 -10.06 6.24 7.06
N ARG A 68 -8.95 7.01 7.02
CA ARG A 68 -8.79 8.13 6.08
C ARG A 68 -8.83 7.66 4.62
N ALA A 69 -8.20 6.53 4.31
CA ALA A 69 -8.21 5.96 2.96
C ALA A 69 -9.61 5.46 2.54
N ILE A 70 -10.37 4.87 3.47
CA ILE A 70 -11.76 4.45 3.25
C ILE A 70 -12.65 5.67 2.98
N LYS A 71 -12.60 6.68 3.86
CA LYS A 71 -13.35 7.93 3.70
C LYS A 71 -13.05 8.60 2.36
N LYS A 72 -11.79 8.60 1.93
CA LYS A 72 -11.38 9.13 0.62
C LYS A 72 -11.98 8.36 -0.56
N GLY A 73 -12.14 7.04 -0.44
CA GLY A 73 -12.76 6.21 -1.49
C GLY A 73 -14.26 6.44 -1.62
N VAL A 74 -14.97 6.58 -0.49
CA VAL A 74 -16.42 6.81 -0.47
C VAL A 74 -16.78 8.27 -0.79
N GLY A 75 -15.97 9.22 -0.34
CA GLY A 75 -16.26 10.65 -0.40
C GLY A 75 -16.09 11.31 -1.77
N GLY A 76 -15.75 10.57 -2.83
CA GLY A 76 -15.68 11.10 -4.21
C GLY A 76 -14.57 12.12 -4.50
N GLU A 77 -13.90 12.68 -3.49
CA GLU A 77 -12.74 13.60 -3.66
C GLU A 77 -11.43 12.86 -4.00
N GLY A 78 -11.50 11.56 -4.28
CA GLY A 78 -10.37 10.77 -4.74
C GLY A 78 -9.98 11.14 -6.17
N ALA A 79 -8.67 11.20 -6.45
CA ALA A 79 -8.19 11.11 -7.83
C ALA A 79 -8.82 9.88 -8.50
N ASN A 80 -9.16 9.99 -9.79
CA ASN A 80 -9.71 8.90 -10.60
C ASN A 80 -8.66 7.79 -10.77
N LEU A 81 -8.49 6.97 -9.73
CA LEU A 81 -7.62 5.80 -9.74
C LEU A 81 -8.33 4.70 -10.51
N VAL A 82 -7.72 4.23 -11.60
CA VAL A 82 -8.24 3.13 -12.40
C VAL A 82 -7.25 1.98 -12.31
N GLU A 83 -7.78 0.77 -12.19
CA GLU A 83 -6.97 -0.44 -12.31
C GLU A 83 -6.61 -0.66 -13.78
N ILE A 84 -5.32 -0.88 -14.04
CA ILE A 84 -4.80 -1.14 -15.38
C ILE A 84 -3.85 -2.31 -15.28
N THR A 85 -4.09 -3.32 -16.11
CA THR A 85 -3.20 -4.48 -16.27
C THR A 85 -2.31 -4.26 -17.48
N PHE A 86 -1.01 -4.51 -17.29
CA PHE A 86 -0.05 -4.56 -18.38
C PHE A 86 0.38 -6.02 -18.56
N GLU A 87 0.50 -6.45 -19.80
CA GLU A 87 0.93 -7.79 -20.17
C GLU A 87 2.14 -7.68 -21.11
N GLY A 88 3.13 -8.55 -20.95
CA GLY A 88 4.27 -8.59 -21.86
C GLY A 88 5.20 -9.77 -21.64
N TYR A 89 6.32 -9.77 -22.38
CA TYR A 89 7.37 -10.77 -22.25
C TYR A 89 8.73 -10.08 -22.00
N ALA A 90 9.49 -10.60 -21.04
CA ALA A 90 10.84 -10.20 -20.72
C ALA A 90 11.88 -11.05 -21.49
N SER A 91 13.17 -10.80 -21.21
CA SER A 91 14.26 -11.59 -21.80
C SER A 91 14.05 -13.09 -21.59
N ASN A 92 14.43 -13.88 -22.59
CA ASN A 92 14.23 -15.33 -22.64
C ASN A 92 12.75 -15.79 -22.65
N GLY A 93 11.80 -14.93 -23.04
CA GLY A 93 10.40 -15.31 -23.23
C GLY A 93 9.61 -15.48 -21.93
N ILE A 94 10.05 -14.86 -20.83
CA ILE A 94 9.35 -14.90 -19.53
C ILE A 94 8.14 -13.96 -19.58
N ALA A 95 6.93 -14.48 -19.38
CA ALA A 95 5.71 -13.65 -19.26
C ALA A 95 5.73 -12.77 -18.00
N VAL A 96 5.27 -11.52 -18.11
CA VAL A 96 5.20 -10.50 -17.05
C VAL A 96 3.85 -9.81 -17.06
#